data_AF-A0A2V8CYI9-F1
#
_entry.id   AF-A0A2V8CYI9-F1
#
_cell.length_a   1.000
_cell.length_b   1.000
_cell.length_c   1.000
_cell.angle_alpha   90.00
_cell.angle_beta   90.00
_cell.angle_gamma   90.00
#
_symmetry.space_group_name_H-M   'P 1'
#
loop_
_entity.id
_entity.type
_entity.pdbx_description
1 polymer ?
#
loop_
_entity_poly.entity_id
_entity_poly.type
_entity_poly.pdbx_seq_one_letter_code
_entity_poly.pdbx_strand_id
1 'polypeptide(L)'
;MECRLSPGPIDTPMLRVLVARPDQKSTIGLDPEELVQKRAHGSVPLGRTGKPEEIANAALFLLSDEASFVTGAALPVDGGVTAA
;
A
#
# COMPACT_ATOMS: atom_id res chain seq x y z
N MET A 1 11.71 19.89 0.17
CA MET A 1 11.19 18.52 -0.03
C MET A 1 9.67 18.59 0.09
N GLU A 2 8.98 18.75 -1.04
CA GLU A 2 7.51 18.96 -1.09
C GLU A 2 6.76 17.79 -1.75
N CYS A 3 7.46 16.70 -2.06
CA CYS A 3 6.84 15.51 -2.64
C CYS A 3 6.06 14.74 -1.57
N ARG A 4 4.90 14.20 -1.97
CA ARG A 4 4.05 13.35 -1.12
C ARG A 4 4.11 11.92 -1.60
N LEU A 5 4.30 10.98 -0.67
CA LEU A 5 4.26 9.55 -0.94
C LEU A 5 2.85 9.02 -0.63
N SER A 6 2.20 8.39 -1.61
CA SER A 6 0.83 7.89 -1.50
C SER A 6 0.81 6.35 -1.55
N PRO A 7 0.95 5.67 -0.40
CA PRO A 7 0.99 4.22 -0.36
C PRO A 7 -0.40 3.60 -0.60
N GLY A 8 -0.43 2.47 -1.31
CA GLY A 8 -1.62 1.62 -1.44
C GLY A 8 -1.79 0.63 -0.28
N PRO A 9 -2.41 -0.53 -0.51
CA PRO A 9 -2.50 -1.59 0.49
C PRO A 9 -1.14 -2.22 0.78
N ILE A 10 -0.55 -1.88 1.94
CA ILE A 10 0.76 -2.39 2.39
C ILE A 10 0.60 -3.34 3.56
N ASP A 11 1.30 -4.48 3.54
CA ASP A 11 1.33 -5.44 4.65
C ASP A 11 1.98 -4.84 5.89
N THR A 12 1.12 -4.25 6.70
CA THR A 12 1.45 -3.64 7.98
C THR A 12 0.49 -4.19 9.03
N PRO A 13 0.86 -4.18 10.32
CA PRO A 13 -0.06 -4.61 11.39
C PRO A 13 -1.41 -3.88 11.34
N MET A 14 -1.43 -2.61 10.93
CA MET A 14 -2.66 -1.83 10.77
C MET A 14 -3.59 -2.40 9.69
N LEU A 15 -3.04 -2.86 8.56
CA LEU A 15 -3.85 -3.47 7.51
C LEU A 15 -4.55 -4.74 8.03
N ARG A 16 -3.85 -5.55 8.82
CA ARG A 16 -4.39 -6.78 9.41
C ARG A 16 -5.57 -6.48 10.35
N VAL A 17 -5.44 -5.44 11.17
CA VAL A 17 -6.53 -4.95 12.01
C VAL A 17 -7.70 -4.42 11.18
N LEU A 18 -7.43 -3.71 10.08
CA LEU A 18 -8.44 -3.16 9.20
C LEU A 18 -9.27 -4.24 8.48
N VAL A 19 -8.63 -5.32 8.04
CA VAL A 19 -9.32 -6.42 7.36
C VAL A 19 -10.01 -7.39 8.32
N ALA A 20 -9.61 -7.44 9.59
CA ALA A 20 -10.21 -8.31 10.60
C ALA A 20 -11.28 -7.62 11.46
N ARG A 21 -11.79 -6.45 11.02
CA ARG A 21 -12.76 -5.70 11.82
C ARG A 21 -14.09 -6.45 11.97
N PRO A 22 -14.67 -6.54 13.18
CA PRO A 22 -15.89 -7.33 13.44
C PRO A 22 -17.16 -6.77 12.79
N ASP A 23 -17.22 -5.47 12.55
CA ASP A 23 -18.34 -4.77 11.92
C ASP A 23 -18.41 -4.98 10.40
N GLN A 24 -17.35 -5.54 9.80
CA GLN A 24 -17.25 -5.73 8.37
C GLN A 24 -17.86 -7.08 7.97
N LYS A 25 -19.03 -7.08 7.33
CA LYS A 25 -19.77 -8.30 6.93
C LYS A 25 -18.96 -9.33 6.12
N SER A 26 -17.88 -8.92 5.45
CA SER A 26 -17.01 -9.78 4.63
C SER A 26 -15.93 -10.53 5.40
N THR A 27 -15.87 -10.44 6.73
CA THR A 27 -14.74 -10.91 7.56
C THR A 27 -15.13 -12.04 8.54
N ILE A 28 -16.41 -12.40 8.60
CA ILE A 28 -16.92 -13.40 9.56
C ILE A 28 -16.40 -14.79 9.20
N GLY A 29 -15.55 -15.36 10.07
CA GLY A 29 -15.08 -16.74 10.01
C GLY A 29 -13.86 -17.00 9.11
N LEU A 30 -13.18 -15.96 8.64
CA LEU A 30 -11.98 -16.07 7.80
C LEU A 30 -10.71 -15.71 8.57
N ASP A 31 -9.59 -16.37 8.24
CA ASP A 31 -8.27 -16.03 8.75
C ASP A 31 -7.87 -14.61 8.30
N PRO A 32 -7.39 -13.73 9.20
CA PRO A 32 -6.85 -12.42 8.83
C PRO A 32 -5.87 -12.44 7.66
N GLU A 33 -5.03 -13.47 7.53
CA GLU A 33 -4.05 -13.55 6.43
C GLU A 33 -4.75 -13.80 5.08
N GLU A 34 -5.72 -14.70 5.05
CA GLU A 34 -6.54 -14.93 3.85
C GLU A 34 -7.34 -13.68 3.45
N LEU A 35 -7.81 -12.91 4.43
CA LEU A 35 -8.52 -11.66 4.19
C LEU A 35 -7.61 -10.59 3.55
N VAL A 36 -6.36 -10.48 3.99
CA VAL A 36 -5.36 -9.59 3.38
C VAL A 36 -5.13 -9.98 1.91
N GLN A 37 -4.88 -11.28 1.66
CA GLN A 37 -4.62 -11.77 0.30
C GLN A 37 -5.82 -11.57 -0.61
N LYS A 38 -7.02 -11.95 -0.17
CA LYS A 38 -8.25 -11.82 -0.95
C LYS A 38 -8.55 -10.36 -1.32
N ARG A 39 -8.34 -9.45 -0.37
CA ARG A 39 -8.54 -8.01 -0.61
C ARG A 39 -7.52 -7.48 -1.61
N ALA A 40 -6.26 -7.89 -1.49
CA ALA A 40 -5.22 -7.51 -2.42
C ALA A 40 -5.49 -7.96 -3.87
N HIS A 41 -5.86 -9.23 -4.08
CA HIS A 41 -6.17 -9.75 -5.41
C HIS A 41 -7.39 -9.08 -6.05
N GLY A 42 -8.36 -8.63 -5.23
CA GLY A 42 -9.59 -8.01 -5.72
C GLY A 42 -9.47 -6.51 -6.00
N SER A 43 -8.54 -5.79 -5.36
CA SER A 43 -8.45 -4.32 -5.46
C SER A 43 -7.11 -3.77 -5.92
N VAL A 44 -6.05 -4.59 -6.00
CA VAL A 44 -4.72 -4.16 -6.47
C VAL A 44 -4.43 -4.82 -7.82
N PRO A 45 -4.18 -4.06 -8.90
CA PRO A 45 -3.88 -4.63 -10.22
C PRO A 45 -2.67 -5.57 -10.23
N LEU A 46 -1.66 -5.30 -9.39
CA LEU A 46 -0.51 -6.19 -9.19
C LEU A 46 -0.87 -7.52 -8.49
N GLY A 47 -2.10 -7.67 -8.00
CA GLY A 47 -2.62 -8.89 -7.39
C GLY A 47 -2.12 -9.18 -5.97
N ARG A 48 -1.31 -8.29 -5.38
CA ARG A 48 -0.73 -8.48 -4.04
C ARG A 48 -0.67 -7.19 -3.25
N THR A 49 -0.54 -7.31 -1.94
CA THR A 49 -0.15 -6.17 -1.09
C THR A 49 1.28 -5.76 -1.39
N GLY A 50 1.56 -4.47 -1.19
CA GLY A 50 2.93 -3.97 -1.13
C GLY A 50 3.60 -4.39 0.19
N LYS A 51 4.93 -4.43 0.21
CA LYS A 51 5.74 -4.63 1.41
C LYS A 51 6.19 -3.28 1.99
N PRO A 52 6.37 -3.15 3.31
CA PRO A 52 6.90 -1.93 3.91
C PRO A 52 8.21 -1.44 3.29
N GLU A 53 9.09 -2.36 2.87
CA GLU A 53 10.37 -2.04 2.24
C GLU A 53 10.19 -1.33 0.88
N GLU A 54 9.10 -1.60 0.16
CA GLU A 54 8.81 -0.94 -1.12
C GLU A 54 8.48 0.56 -0.90
N ILE A 55 7.78 0.88 0.18
CA ILE A 55 7.51 2.26 0.59
C ILE A 55 8.79 2.94 1.09
N ALA A 56 9.59 2.23 1.89
CA ALA A 56 10.87 2.73 2.38
C ALA A 56 11.82 3.07 1.23
N ASN A 57 11.92 2.20 0.22
CA ASN A 57 12.77 2.44 -0.96
C ASN A 57 12.30 3.64 -1.78
N ALA A 58 10.98 3.82 -1.96
CA ALA A 58 10.44 5.00 -2.64
C ALA A 58 10.74 6.29 -1.85
N ALA A 59 10.62 6.25 -0.52
CA ALA A 59 11.00 7.37 0.33
C ALA A 59 12.50 7.67 0.26
N LEU A 60 13.36 6.64 0.28
CA LEU A 60 14.81 6.77 0.15
C LEU A 60 15.20 7.41 -1.18
N PHE A 61 14.58 7.01 -2.29
CA PHE A 61 14.79 7.67 -3.58
C PHE A 61 14.40 9.16 -3.53
N LEU A 62 13.24 9.50 -2.97
CA LEU A 62 12.83 10.91 -2.86
C LEU A 62 13.75 11.74 -1.94
N LEU A 63 14.49 11.09 -1.05
CA LEU A 63 15.46 11.70 -0.14
C LEU A 63 16.89 11.75 -0.72
N SER A 64 17.14 11.10 -1.85
CA SER A 64 18.48 10.96 -2.42
C SER A 64 18.81 12.05 -3.44
N ASP A 65 20.09 12.16 -3.80
CA ASP A 65 20.57 13.15 -4.78
C ASP A 65 20.00 12.89 -6.19
N GLU A 66 19.62 11.64 -6.48
CA GLU A 66 18.96 11.25 -7.73
C GLU A 66 17.58 11.91 -7.91
N ALA A 67 16.93 12.33 -6.82
CA ALA A 67 15.67 13.07 -6.85
C ALA A 67 15.86 14.60 -6.85
N SER A 68 17.06 15.12 -7.13
CA SER A 68 17.39 16.55 -7.07
C SER A 68 16.50 17.49 -7.91
N PHE A 69 15.81 16.96 -8.92
CA PHE A 69 14.85 17.71 -9.75
C PHE A 69 13.39 17.23 -9.62
N VAL A 70 13.08 16.41 -8.61
CA VAL A 70 11.75 15.87 -8.34
C VAL A 70 11.15 16.61 -7.14
N THR A 71 10.28 17.59 -7.40
CA THR A 71 9.61 18.38 -6.35
C THR A 71 8.12 18.61 -6.68
N GLY A 72 7.30 18.84 -5.65
CA GLY A 72 5.86 19.14 -5.78
C GLY A 72 4.98 17.99 -6.27
N ALA A 73 5.54 16.79 -6.46
CA ALA A 73 4.82 15.64 -6.99
C ALA A 73 4.11 14.83 -5.89
N ALA A 74 2.96 14.25 -6.22
CA ALA A 74 2.39 13.14 -5.46
C ALA A 74 2.79 11.84 -6.16
N LEU A 75 3.52 10.96 -5.47
CA LEU A 75 4.01 9.68 -5.99
C LEU A 75 3.13 8.53 -5.47
N PRO A 76 2.26 7.94 -6.31
CA PRO A 76 1.54 6.71 -5.96
C PRO A 76 2.53 5.53 -5.88
N VAL A 77 2.46 4.80 -4.78
CA VAL A 77 3.18 3.53 -4.60
C VAL A 77 2.18 2.50 -4.11
N ASP A 78 1.33 2.05 -5.03
CA ASP A 78 0.07 1.37 -4.71
C ASP A 78 -0.22 0.13 -5.54
N GLY A 79 0.74 -0.35 -6.34
CA GLY A 79 0.53 -1.53 -7.19
C GLY A 79 -0.46 -1.30 -8.33
N GLY A 80 -0.69 -0.05 -8.73
CA GLY A 80 -1.50 0.33 -9.88
C GLY A 80 -2.92 0.77 -9.55
N VAL A 81 -3.30 0.82 -8.26
CA VAL A 81 -4.65 1.16 -7.82
C VAL A 81 -5.11 2.52 -8.35
N THR A 82 -4.24 3.53 -8.34
CA THR A 82 -4.58 4.88 -8.83
C THR A 82 -4.77 4.95 -10.35
N ALA A 83 -4.22 4.00 -11.10
CA ALA A 83 -4.20 4.03 -12.57
C ALA A 83 -5.22 3.09 -13.24
N ALA A 84 -5.88 2.23 -12.46
CA ALA A 84 -6.81 1.21 -12.95
C ALA A 84 -8.28 1.63 -12.91
#